data_AF-A0A3M1DN89-F1
#
_entry.id   AF-A0A3M1DN89-F1
#
_cell.length_a   1.000
_cell.length_b   1.000
_cell.length_c   1.000
_cell.angle_alpha   90.00
_cell.angle_beta   90.00
_cell.angle_gamma   90.00
#
_symmetry.space_group_name_H-M   'P 1'
#
loop_
_entity.id
_entity.type
_entity.pdbx_description
1 polymer ?
#
loop_
_entity_poly.entity_id
_entity_poly.type
_entity_poly.pdbx_seq_one_letter_code
_entity_poly.pdbx_strand_id
1 'polypeptide(L)'
;MTLSGYLMAWWLWRGTENGVDAGGFRLRNPCELGTAIQFGVLLAVVLLLAQALKAWLGETGIYLLAAVSGISDVDAITLSLARMSSTGALSSGAAVTGIVIAATVNTLVKALLVAALCGGVMGRLVLSTFLAMIACGALGLYLV
;
A
#
# COMPACT_ATOMS: atom_id res chain seq x y z
N MET A 1 5.36 6.59 7.31
CA MET A 1 5.79 5.83 6.11
C MET A 1 5.68 6.64 4.82
N THR A 2 4.53 7.29 4.55
CA THR A 2 4.32 8.07 3.30
C THR A 2 5.19 9.32 3.20
N LEU A 3 5.33 10.08 4.29
CA LEU A 3 6.19 11.28 4.33
C LEU A 3 7.67 10.97 4.07
N SER A 4 8.19 9.87 4.63
CA SER A 4 9.58 9.48 4.41
C SER A 4 9.84 9.05 2.96
N GLY A 5 8.89 8.35 2.34
CA GLY A 5 8.94 8.03 0.91
C GLY A 5 8.94 9.29 0.02
N TYR A 6 8.06 10.25 0.30
CA TYR A 6 7.99 11.51 -0.45
C TYR A 6 9.25 12.38 -0.29
N LEU A 7 9.80 12.46 0.91
CA LEU A 7 11.04 13.20 1.18
C LEU A 7 12.23 12.61 0.42
N MET A 8 12.34 11.28 0.40
CA MET A 8 13.42 10.60 -0.32
C MET A 8 13.27 10.74 -1.85
N ALA A 9 12.05 10.61 -2.37
CA ALA A 9 11.75 10.81 -3.78
C ALA A 9 12.10 12.25 -4.23
N TRP A 10 11.75 13.24 -3.41
CA TRP A 10 12.10 14.64 -3.67
C TRP A 10 13.61 14.89 -3.64
N TRP A 11 14.33 14.26 -2.70
CA TRP A 11 15.79 14.38 -2.61
C TRP A 11 16.49 13.77 -3.82
N LEU A 12 16.00 12.63 -4.31
CA LEU A 12 16.53 12.00 -5.53
C LEU A 12 16.23 12.79 -6.79
N TRP A 13 15.03 13.36 -6.89
CA TRP A 13 14.65 14.22 -8.00
C TRP A 13 15.56 15.46 -8.08
N ARG A 14 15.93 16.04 -6.94
CA ARG A 14 16.85 17.19 -6.91
C ARG A 14 18.28 16.89 -7.38
N GLY A 15 18.69 15.63 -7.45
CA GLY A 15 20.02 15.22 -7.92
C GLY A 15 20.09 14.82 -9.40
N THR A 16 18.97 14.88 -10.13
CA THR A 16 18.92 14.44 -11.54
C THR A 16 18.88 15.66 -12.47
N GLU A 17 19.97 15.95 -13.17
CA GLU A 17 19.97 16.92 -14.27
C GLU A 17 19.14 16.36 -15.44
N ASN A 18 18.23 17.19 -15.97
CA ASN A 18 17.15 16.81 -16.87
C ASN A 18 17.63 16.24 -18.22
N GLY A 19 16.98 15.17 -18.68
CA GLY A 19 17.17 14.67 -20.05
C GLY A 19 16.35 13.43 -20.40
N VAL A 20 15.04 13.44 -20.15
CA VAL A 20 14.13 12.49 -20.81
C VAL A 20 12.98 13.27 -21.40
N ASP A 21 12.99 13.42 -22.73
CA ASP A 21 11.84 13.95 -23.47
C ASP A 21 10.62 13.08 -23.19
N ALA A 22 9.68 13.62 -22.42
CA ALA A 22 8.39 13.01 -22.20
C ALA A 22 7.58 13.10 -23.50
N GLY A 23 7.75 12.09 -24.37
CA GLY A 23 6.91 11.89 -25.54
C GLY A 23 5.45 12.00 -25.15
N GLY A 24 4.73 12.92 -25.81
CA GLY A 24 3.40 13.38 -25.42
C GLY A 24 2.44 12.25 -25.10
N PHE A 25 2.19 12.04 -23.80
CA PHE A 25 1.12 11.17 -23.33
C PHE A 25 -0.21 11.86 -23.63
N ARG A 26 -1.02 11.27 -24.53
CA ARG A 26 -2.41 11.68 -24.69
C ARG A 26 -3.17 11.32 -23.42
N LEU A 27 -3.47 12.32 -22.59
CA LEU A 27 -4.37 12.20 -21.44
C LEU A 27 -5.77 11.81 -21.96
N ARG A 28 -6.10 10.52 -21.88
CA ARG A 28 -7.46 10.01 -22.09
C ARG A 28 -8.31 10.41 -20.88
N ASN A 29 -9.57 10.76 -21.13
CA ASN A 29 -10.49 11.35 -20.16
C ASN A 29 -10.50 10.58 -18.81
N PRO A 30 -10.11 11.19 -17.68
CA PRO A 30 -9.85 10.52 -16.40
C PRO A 30 -11.10 10.00 -15.66
N CYS A 31 -12.31 10.24 -16.19
CA CYS A 31 -13.56 9.66 -15.74
C CYS A 31 -13.92 8.41 -16.55
N GLU A 32 -13.08 7.37 -16.52
CA GLU A 32 -13.47 6.06 -17.04
C GLU A 32 -14.43 5.40 -16.03
N LEU A 33 -15.74 5.57 -16.25
CA LEU A 33 -16.79 4.93 -15.45
C LEU A 33 -16.55 3.40 -15.31
N GLY A 34 -15.93 2.79 -16.33
CA GLY A 34 -15.52 1.39 -16.32
C GLY A 34 -14.50 1.05 -15.23
N THR A 35 -13.39 1.79 -15.12
CA THR A 35 -12.38 1.55 -14.07
C THR A 35 -12.92 1.91 -12.69
N ALA A 36 -13.77 2.93 -12.57
CA ALA A 36 -14.44 3.24 -11.31
C ALA A 36 -15.36 2.11 -10.82
N ILE A 37 -16.15 1.52 -11.73
CA ILE A 37 -16.99 0.36 -11.41
C ILE A 37 -16.12 -0.85 -11.02
N GLN A 38 -15.03 -1.12 -11.75
CA GLN A 38 -14.11 -2.22 -11.41
C GLN A 38 -13.52 -2.04 -10.01
N PHE A 39 -13.06 -0.84 -9.67
CA PHE A 39 -12.56 -0.54 -8.33
C PHE A 39 -13.65 -0.67 -7.26
N GLY A 40 -14.88 -0.22 -7.55
CA GLY A 40 -16.02 -0.39 -6.66
C GLY A 40 -16.37 -1.86 -6.40
N VAL A 41 -16.32 -2.71 -7.43
CA VAL A 41 -16.51 -4.16 -7.30
C VAL A 41 -15.39 -4.78 -6.47
N LEU A 42 -14.13 -4.41 -6.73
CA LEU A 42 -12.99 -4.87 -5.94
C LEU A 42 -13.17 -4.52 -4.45
N LEU A 43 -13.54 -3.27 -4.14
CA LEU A 43 -13.79 -2.83 -2.77
C LEU A 43 -14.94 -3.62 -2.13
N ALA A 44 -16.02 -3.87 -2.85
CA ALA A 44 -17.14 -4.66 -2.35
C ALA A 44 -16.72 -6.11 -2.02
N VAL A 45 -15.92 -6.74 -2.89
CA VAL A 45 -15.37 -8.09 -2.64
C VAL A 45 -14.47 -8.10 -1.41
N VAL A 46 -13.55 -7.13 -1.31
CA VAL A 46 -12.62 -7.04 -0.18
C VAL A 46 -13.37 -6.80 1.13
N LEU A 47 -14.37 -5.91 1.15
CA LEU A 47 -15.24 -5.69 2.30
C LEU A 47 -15.98 -6.96 2.71
N LEU A 48 -16.53 -7.70 1.74
CA LEU A 48 -17.26 -8.93 1.99
C LEU A 48 -16.33 -10.01 2.59
N LEU A 49 -15.13 -10.16 2.04
CA LEU A 49 -14.12 -11.07 2.59
C LEU A 49 -13.68 -10.65 3.99
N ALA A 50 -13.45 -9.35 4.22
CA ALA A 50 -13.05 -8.83 5.52
C ALA A 50 -14.13 -9.08 6.57
N GLN A 51 -15.40 -8.85 6.23
CA GLN A 51 -16.52 -9.12 7.13
C GLN A 51 -16.68 -10.62 7.41
N ALA A 52 -16.55 -11.48 6.39
CA ALA A 52 -16.65 -12.93 6.53
C ALA A 52 -15.52 -13.50 7.40
N LEU A 53 -14.28 -13.11 7.13
CA LEU A 53 -13.11 -13.53 7.92
C LEU A 53 -13.17 -12.97 9.34
N LYS A 54 -13.68 -11.76 9.53
CA LYS A 54 -13.94 -11.23 10.88
C LYS A 54 -14.96 -12.10 11.62
N ALA A 55 -16.03 -12.52 10.96
CA ALA A 55 -17.07 -13.33 11.58
C ALA A 55 -16.57 -14.75 11.95
N TRP A 56 -15.69 -15.34 11.13
CA TRP A 56 -15.21 -16.70 11.36
C TRP A 56 -13.95 -16.78 12.23
N LEU A 57 -12.99 -15.86 12.04
CA LEU A 57 -11.66 -15.89 12.66
C LEU A 57 -11.39 -14.66 13.55
N GLY A 58 -12.35 -13.76 13.73
CA GLY A 58 -12.16 -12.53 14.50
C GLY A 58 -11.12 -11.60 13.87
N GLU A 59 -10.36 -10.89 14.71
CA GLU A 59 -9.33 -9.95 14.25
C GLU A 59 -8.17 -10.64 13.51
N THR A 60 -7.86 -11.88 13.86
CA THR A 60 -6.83 -12.68 13.17
C THR A 60 -7.15 -12.88 11.69
N GLY A 61 -8.43 -13.09 11.36
CA GLY A 61 -8.88 -13.19 9.98
C GLY A 61 -8.64 -11.91 9.18
N ILE A 62 -8.79 -10.75 9.83
CA ILE A 62 -8.51 -9.45 9.22
C ILE A 62 -7.01 -9.26 8.99
N TYR A 63 -6.16 -9.63 9.96
CA TYR A 63 -4.70 -9.52 9.80
C TYR A 63 -4.17 -10.43 8.68
N LEU A 64 -4.71 -11.64 8.55
CA LEU A 64 -4.38 -12.53 7.44
C LEU A 64 -4.85 -11.96 6.10
N LEU A 65 -6.09 -11.48 6.02
CA LEU A 65 -6.59 -10.85 4.79
C LEU A 65 -5.76 -9.63 4.38
N ALA A 66 -5.35 -8.82 5.36
CA ALA A 66 -4.51 -7.66 5.16
C ALA A 66 -3.12 -8.04 4.62
N ALA A 67 -2.51 -9.08 5.18
CA ALA A 67 -1.23 -9.59 4.70
C ALA A 67 -1.33 -10.10 3.25
N VAL A 68 -2.33 -10.92 2.94
CA VAL A 68 -2.52 -11.48 1.59
C VAL A 68 -2.87 -10.38 0.57
N SER A 69 -3.82 -9.50 0.91
CA SER A 69 -4.21 -8.39 0.03
C SER A 69 -3.04 -7.42 -0.20
N GLY A 70 -2.19 -7.21 0.80
CA GLY A 70 -0.99 -6.38 0.70
C GLY A 70 0.01 -6.85 -0.36
N ILE A 71 -0.06 -8.11 -0.82
CA ILE A 71 0.75 -8.61 -1.94
C ILE A 71 0.23 -8.07 -3.28
N SER A 72 -1.09 -7.94 -3.42
CA SER A 72 -1.75 -7.62 -4.69
C SER A 72 -2.17 -6.15 -4.81
N ASP A 73 -2.99 -5.67 -3.87
CA ASP A 73 -3.51 -4.31 -3.87
C ASP A 73 -3.75 -3.84 -2.42
N VAL A 74 -2.86 -2.97 -1.95
CA VAL A 74 -2.92 -2.40 -0.60
C VAL A 74 -4.02 -1.35 -0.47
N ASP A 75 -4.44 -0.71 -1.56
CA ASP A 75 -5.33 0.45 -1.51
C ASP A 75 -6.77 0.01 -1.24
N ALA A 76 -7.23 -1.04 -1.93
CA ALA A 76 -8.55 -1.61 -1.73
C ALA A 76 -8.77 -2.11 -0.29
N ILE A 77 -7.79 -2.83 0.27
CA ILE A 77 -7.88 -3.31 1.65
C ILE A 77 -7.78 -2.18 2.67
N THR A 78 -6.91 -1.19 2.45
CA THR A 78 -6.77 -0.05 3.36
C THR A 78 -8.06 0.73 3.46
N LEU A 79 -8.70 1.02 2.31
CA LEU A 79 -9.95 1.77 2.27
C LEU A 79 -11.11 0.96 2.85
N SER A 80 -11.11 -0.36 2.65
CA SER A 80 -12.09 -1.27 3.25
C SER A 80 -11.98 -1.31 4.77
N LEU A 81 -10.77 -1.44 5.33
CA LEU A 81 -10.56 -1.45 6.79
C LEU A 81 -10.88 -0.10 7.43
N ALA A 82 -10.50 1.00 6.78
CA ALA A 82 -10.86 2.34 7.21
C ALA A 82 -12.39 2.53 7.25
N ARG A 83 -13.10 2.02 6.25
CA ARG A 83 -14.57 2.03 6.19
C ARG A 83 -15.20 1.17 7.28
N MET A 84 -14.69 -0.04 7.51
CA MET A 84 -15.20 -0.90 8.59
C MET A 84 -14.99 -0.28 9.97
N SER A 85 -13.88 0.44 10.17
CA SER A 85 -13.65 1.21 11.40
C SER A 85 -14.65 2.36 11.54
N SER A 86 -14.90 3.13 10.47
CA SER A 86 -15.82 4.26 10.53
C SER A 86 -17.28 3.87 10.75
N THR A 87 -17.68 2.67 10.32
CA THR A 87 -19.03 2.13 10.59
C THR A 87 -19.12 1.38 11.92
N GLY A 88 -18.07 1.37 12.76
CA GLY A 88 -18.02 0.62 14.02
C GLY A 88 -17.96 -0.90 13.85
N ALA A 89 -17.81 -1.39 12.62
CA ALA A 89 -17.70 -2.81 12.31
C ALA A 89 -16.30 -3.36 12.60
N LEU A 90 -15.31 -2.52 12.93
CA LEU A 90 -13.97 -2.92 13.36
C LEU A 90 -13.42 -1.92 14.38
N SER A 91 -12.64 -2.39 15.37
CA SER A 91 -11.96 -1.49 16.30
C SER A 91 -10.93 -0.64 15.55
N SER A 92 -10.76 0.62 15.96
CA SER A 92 -9.76 1.50 15.34
C SER A 92 -8.34 0.92 15.44
N GLY A 93 -8.03 0.25 16.56
CA GLY A 93 -6.76 -0.45 16.75
C GLY A 93 -6.54 -1.54 15.70
N ALA A 94 -7.48 -2.48 15.55
CA ALA A 94 -7.36 -3.56 14.57
C ALA A 94 -7.31 -3.05 13.13
N ALA A 95 -8.02 -1.97 12.82
CA ALA A 95 -7.94 -1.33 11.50
C ALA A 95 -6.53 -0.77 11.23
N VAL A 96 -5.95 -0.03 12.18
CA VAL A 96 -4.59 0.50 12.07
C VAL A 96 -3.58 -0.64 11.90
N THR A 97 -3.64 -1.67 12.75
CA THR A 97 -2.74 -2.83 12.69
C THR A 97 -2.85 -3.53 11.34
N GLY A 98 -4.08 -3.79 10.85
CA GLY A 98 -4.30 -4.39 9.54
C GLY A 98 -3.71 -3.56 8.39
N ILE A 99 -3.93 -2.24 8.40
CA ILE A 99 -3.39 -1.33 7.37
C ILE A 99 -1.85 -1.36 7.38
N VAL A 100 -1.22 -1.33 8.55
CA VAL A 100 0.24 -1.36 8.65
C VAL A 100 0.80 -2.71 8.19
N ILE A 101 0.14 -3.82 8.50
CA ILE A 101 0.51 -5.16 7.98
C ILE A 101 0.46 -5.15 6.45
N ALA A 102 -0.66 -4.71 5.86
CA ALA A 102 -0.83 -4.66 4.42
C ALA A 102 0.25 -3.78 3.74
N ALA A 103 0.50 -2.58 4.28
CA ALA A 103 1.53 -1.67 3.80
C ALA A 103 2.95 -2.26 3.89
N THR A 104 3.24 -2.97 4.97
CA THR A 104 4.54 -3.63 5.18
C THR A 104 4.75 -4.74 4.16
N VAL A 105 3.75 -5.62 3.95
CA VAL A 105 3.83 -6.68 2.95
C VAL A 105 4.02 -6.12 1.54
N ASN A 106 3.25 -5.09 1.17
CA ASN A 106 3.40 -4.43 -0.14
C ASN A 106 4.81 -3.87 -0.34
N THR A 107 5.37 -3.25 0.70
CA THR A 107 6.72 -2.69 0.65
C THR A 107 7.78 -3.79 0.53
N LEU A 108 7.63 -4.90 1.26
CA LEU A 108 8.51 -6.06 1.15
C LEU A 108 8.45 -6.71 -0.23
N VAL A 109 7.26 -6.90 -0.79
CA VAL A 109 7.06 -7.46 -2.13
C VAL A 109 7.72 -6.57 -3.17
N LYS A 110 7.52 -5.24 -3.11
CA LYS A 110 8.20 -4.30 -4.00
C LYS A 110 9.72 -4.30 -3.83
N ALA A 111 10.21 -4.41 -2.60
CA ALA A 111 11.64 -4.52 -2.33
C ALA A 111 12.25 -5.80 -2.93
N LEU A 112 11.55 -6.93 -2.81
CA LEU A 112 11.93 -8.20 -3.44
C LEU A 112 11.93 -8.09 -4.98
N LEU A 113 10.89 -7.50 -5.57
CA LEU A 113 10.82 -7.28 -7.02
C LEU A 113 11.99 -6.40 -7.50
N VAL A 114 12.32 -5.34 -6.76
CA VAL A 114 13.48 -4.49 -7.05
C VAL A 114 14.78 -5.27 -6.93
N ALA A 115 14.96 -6.06 -5.86
CA ALA A 115 16.16 -6.87 -5.68
C ALA A 115 16.34 -7.93 -6.78
N ALA A 116 15.23 -8.52 -7.25
CA ALA A 116 15.25 -9.56 -8.28
C ALA A 116 15.41 -9.01 -9.70
N LEU A 117 14.80 -7.86 -10.00
CA LEU A 117 14.72 -7.31 -11.35
C LEU A 117 15.68 -6.15 -11.62
N CYS A 118 16.11 -5.41 -10.59
CA CYS A 118 17.02 -4.27 -10.74
C CYS A 118 18.42 -4.57 -10.21
N GLY A 119 19.41 -4.63 -11.11
CA GLY A 119 20.83 -4.68 -10.74
C GLY A 119 21.46 -3.31 -10.49
N GLY A 120 22.60 -3.29 -9.80
CA GLY A 120 23.50 -2.12 -9.76
C GLY A 120 23.16 -1.05 -8.72
N VAL A 121 23.26 0.23 -9.12
CA VAL A 121 23.06 1.41 -8.24
C VAL A 121 21.57 1.64 -7.97
N MET A 122 20.71 1.44 -8.97
CA MET A 122 19.26 1.68 -8.89
C MET A 122 18.57 0.74 -7.88
N GLY A 123 18.95 -0.55 -7.87
CA GLY A 123 18.46 -1.52 -6.89
C GLY A 123 18.81 -1.12 -5.45
N ARG A 124 20.07 -0.76 -5.18
CA ARG A 124 20.53 -0.36 -3.83
C ARG A 124 19.80 0.87 -3.28
N LEU A 125 19.50 1.82 -4.16
CA LEU A 125 18.92 3.10 -3.78
C LEU A 125 17.41 3.00 -3.50
N VAL A 126 16.70 2.17 -4.28
CA VAL A 126 15.28 1.88 -4.02
C VAL A 126 15.11 0.96 -2.80
N LEU A 127 16.02 0.00 -2.60
CA LEU A 127 15.97 -0.92 -1.46
C LEU A 127 16.17 -0.19 -0.12
N SER A 128 17.13 0.75 -0.04
CA SER A 128 17.37 1.54 1.17
C SER A 128 16.17 2.42 1.55
N THR A 129 15.46 2.96 0.54
CA THR A 129 14.24 3.74 0.74
C THR A 129 13.11 2.88 1.30
N PHE A 130 12.90 1.67 0.77
CA PHE A 130 11.88 0.76 1.28
C PHE A 130 12.16 0.26 2.69
N LEU A 131 13.41 -0.04 3.02
CA LEU A 131 13.82 -0.39 4.38
C LEU A 131 13.53 0.74 5.38
N ALA A 132 13.85 1.98 5.01
CA ALA A 132 13.53 3.16 5.83
C ALA A 132 12.01 3.35 6.02
N MET A 133 11.21 3.10 4.97
CA MET A 133 9.74 3.15 5.07
C MET A 133 9.21 2.11 6.05
N ILE A 134 9.66 0.85 5.96
CA ILE A 134 9.27 -0.23 6.88
C ILE A 134 9.63 0.12 8.32
N ALA A 135 10.86 0.59 8.57
CA ALA A 135 11.32 0.98 9.89
C ALA A 135 10.47 2.08 10.53
N CYS A 136 10.11 3.12 9.77
CA CYS A 136 9.20 4.17 10.24
C CYS A 136 7.78 3.65 10.53
N GLY A 137 7.30 2.65 9.79
CA GLY A 137 6.00 2.03 10.04
C GLY A 137 5.97 1.26 11.36
N ALA A 138 7.00 0.45 11.59
CA ALA A 138 7.17 -0.29 12.84
C ALA A 138 7.29 0.64 14.06
N LEU A 139 8.02 1.74 13.92
CA LEU A 139 8.14 2.77 14.98
C LEU A 139 6.80 3.44 15.31
N GLY A 140 5.96 3.70 14.30
CA GLY A 140 4.63 4.26 14.51
C GLY A 140 3.70 3.33 15.29
N LEU A 141 3.75 2.02 15.01
CA LEU A 141 3.02 1.00 15.77
C LEU A 141 3.48 0.89 17.22
N TYR A 142 4.77 1.09 17.49
CA TYR A 142 5.32 1.02 18.85
C TYR A 142 4.90 2.21 19.74
N LEU A 143 4.52 3.34 19.14
CA LEU A 143 4.17 4.57 19.85
C LEU A 143 2.67 4.72 20.14
N VAL A 144 1.83 3.82 19.62
CA VAL A 144 0.37 3.80 19.77
C VAL A 144 -0.03 2.65 20.67
#